data_AF-A0A356BEI6-F1
#
_entry.id   AF-A0A356BEI6-F1
#
_cell.length_a   1.000
_cell.length_b   1.000
_cell.length_c   1.000
_cell.angle_alpha   90.00
_cell.angle_beta   90.00
_cell.angle_gamma   90.00
#
_symmetry.space_group_name_H-M   'P 1'
#
loop_
_entity.id
_entity.type
_entity.pdbx_description
1 polymer ?
#
loop_
_entity_poly.entity_id
_entity_poly.type
_entity_poly.pdbx_seq_one_letter_code
_entity_poly.pdbx_strand_id
1 'polypeptide(L)'
;AQVPAGVTGHPYLNLRRDKEFQAYLNQQKLPYRSVIGCAPDHSFQEKSWIVLCEKNTAITLARQFEQNAIYWVEQGELFLVPVLLTQHEESLGNFSERLVLMPD
;
A
#
# COMPACT_ATOMS: atom_id res chain seq x y z
N ALA A 1 11.32 -8.24 -7.18
CA ALA A 1 10.34 -7.49 -6.37
C ALA A 1 10.58 -7.85 -4.91
N GLN A 2 10.63 -6.86 -4.01
CA GLN A 2 10.75 -7.11 -2.57
C GLN A 2 9.45 -7.73 -2.05
N VAL A 3 9.53 -8.69 -1.13
CA VAL A 3 8.36 -9.16 -0.39
C VAL A 3 8.03 -8.17 0.73
N PRO A 4 6.81 -8.19 1.28
CA PRO A 4 6.53 -7.52 2.55
C PRO A 4 7.56 -7.94 3.61
N ALA A 5 8.10 -6.98 4.36
CA ALA A 5 9.30 -7.03 5.21
C ALA A 5 10.67 -6.79 4.53
N GLY A 6 10.72 -6.48 3.22
CA GLY A 6 11.94 -6.02 2.55
C GLY A 6 12.92 -7.13 2.16
N VAL A 7 12.52 -8.40 2.29
CA VAL A 7 13.33 -9.54 1.85
C VAL A 7 13.18 -9.73 0.34
N THR A 8 14.27 -10.02 -0.36
CA THR A 8 14.19 -10.40 -1.79
C THR A 8 13.74 -11.85 -1.88
N GLY A 9 12.46 -12.06 -2.22
CA GLY A 9 11.87 -13.38 -2.38
C GLY A 9 11.63 -13.75 -3.85
N HIS A 10 11.25 -15.01 -4.09
CA HIS A 10 10.83 -15.45 -5.42
C HIS A 10 9.55 -14.69 -5.84
N PRO A 11 9.44 -14.17 -7.08
CA PRO A 11 8.27 -13.40 -7.54
C PRO A 11 6.89 -14.03 -7.26
N TYR A 12 6.80 -15.36 -7.26
CA TYR A 12 5.59 -16.12 -6.91
C TYR A 12 5.08 -15.85 -5.48
N LEU A 13 5.96 -15.55 -4.52
CA LEU A 13 5.55 -15.25 -3.15
C LEU A 13 4.82 -13.91 -3.06
N ASN A 14 5.26 -12.91 -3.83
CA ASN A 14 4.58 -11.62 -3.94
C ASN A 14 3.20 -11.78 -4.55
N LEU A 15 3.11 -12.54 -5.65
CA LEU A 15 1.83 -12.81 -6.30
C LEU A 15 0.86 -13.56 -5.38
N ARG A 16 1.35 -14.50 -4.58
CA ARG A 16 0.51 -15.22 -3.62
C ARG A 16 -0.01 -14.28 -2.53
N ARG A 17 0.86 -13.48 -1.90
CA ARG A 17 0.47 -12.51 -0.86
C ARG A 17 -0.50 -11.45 -1.40
N ASP A 18 -0.30 -10.99 -2.63
CA ASP A 18 -1.22 -10.07 -3.32
C ASP A 18 -2.63 -10.67 -3.46
N LYS A 19 -2.72 -11.93 -3.89
CA LYS A 19 -4.00 -12.65 -4.00
C LYS A 19 -4.64 -12.93 -2.64
N GLU A 20 -3.85 -13.32 -1.64
CA GLU A 20 -4.31 -13.54 -0.26
C GLU A 20 -4.89 -12.25 0.32
N PHE A 21 -4.23 -11.11 0.11
CA PHE A 21 -4.73 -9.80 0.54
C PHE A 21 -6.02 -9.43 -0.17
N GLN A 22 -6.08 -9.57 -1.49
CA GLN A 22 -7.30 -9.29 -2.25
C GLN A 22 -8.48 -10.17 -1.79
N ALA A 23 -8.24 -11.47 -1.58
CA ALA A 23 -9.25 -12.39 -1.07
C ALA A 23 -9.75 -11.97 0.33
N TYR A 24 -8.84 -11.53 1.20
CA TYR A 24 -9.18 -11.00 2.52
C TYR A 24 -10.06 -9.75 2.41
N LEU A 25 -9.70 -8.78 1.56
CA LEU A 25 -10.50 -7.56 1.36
C LEU A 25 -11.92 -7.88 0.87
N ASN A 26 -12.06 -8.84 -0.05
CA ASN A 26 -13.36 -9.34 -0.51
C ASN A 26 -14.16 -9.98 0.63
N GLN A 27 -13.52 -10.82 1.45
CA GLN A 27 -14.18 -11.49 2.58
C GLN A 27 -14.68 -10.48 3.62
N GLN A 28 -13.91 -9.43 3.91
CA GLN A 28 -14.27 -8.37 4.84
C GLN A 28 -15.22 -7.32 4.22
N LYS A 29 -15.53 -7.43 2.93
CA LYS A 29 -16.34 -6.46 2.17
C LYS A 29 -15.79 -5.02 2.26
N LEU A 30 -14.47 -4.89 2.34
CA LEU A 30 -13.82 -3.58 2.33
C LEU A 30 -13.80 -3.04 0.89
N PRO A 31 -14.17 -1.77 0.62
CA PRO A 31 -13.99 -1.18 -0.70
C PRO A 31 -12.50 -0.99 -1.01
N TYR A 32 -12.06 -1.42 -2.18
CA TYR A 32 -10.67 -1.27 -2.61
C TYR A 32 -10.54 -1.07 -4.13
N ARG A 33 -9.38 -0.54 -4.55
CA ARG A 33 -9.00 -0.40 -5.97
C ARG A 33 -7.53 -0.75 -6.16
N SER A 34 -7.20 -1.45 -7.25
CA SER A 34 -5.81 -1.68 -7.64
C SER A 34 -5.21 -0.38 -8.18
N VAL A 35 -3.95 -0.12 -7.83
CA VAL A 35 -3.15 1.00 -8.33
C VAL A 35 -1.72 0.55 -8.61
N ILE A 36 -0.96 1.40 -9.29
CA ILE A 36 0.49 1.22 -9.44
C ILE A 36 1.17 2.33 -8.64
N GLY A 37 1.96 1.94 -7.63
CA GLY A 37 2.94 2.83 -7.03
C GLY A 37 4.11 2.97 -7.99
N CYS A 38 4.47 4.21 -8.32
CA CYS A 38 5.43 4.50 -9.38
C CYS A 38 6.41 5.60 -8.93
N ALA A 39 7.67 5.48 -9.32
CA ALA A 39 8.61 6.60 -9.27
C ALA A 39 8.19 7.69 -10.29
N PRO A 40 8.47 8.99 -10.06
CA PRO A 40 8.09 10.05 -11.00
C PRO A 40 8.64 9.87 -12.42
N ASP A 41 9.77 9.16 -12.56
CA ASP A 41 10.42 8.85 -13.84
C ASP A 41 10.05 7.47 -14.41
N HIS A 42 9.12 6.76 -13.78
CA HIS A 42 8.64 5.41 -14.13
C HIS A 42 9.70 4.30 -14.08
N SER A 43 10.89 4.58 -13.54
CA SER A 43 11.98 3.60 -13.39
C SER A 43 11.63 2.43 -12.45
N PHE A 44 10.71 2.69 -11.51
CA PHE A 44 10.17 1.70 -10.59
C PHE A 44 8.64 1.73 -10.60
N GLN A 45 8.03 0.57 -10.72
CA GLN A 45 6.59 0.37 -10.70
C GLN A 45 6.25 -0.89 -9.92
N GLU A 46 5.31 -0.78 -9.00
CA GLU A 46 4.83 -1.91 -8.21
C GLU A 46 3.32 -1.83 -8.02
N LYS A 47 2.64 -2.97 -8.19
CA LYS A 47 1.21 -3.08 -7.93
C LYS A 47 0.95 -2.85 -6.44
N SER A 48 -0.06 -2.04 -6.15
CA SER A 48 -0.54 -1.78 -4.79
C SER A 48 -2.07 -1.68 -4.76
N TRP A 49 -2.62 -1.45 -3.57
CA TRP A 49 -4.05 -1.39 -3.31
C TRP A 49 -4.39 -0.13 -2.51
N ILE A 50 -5.37 0.63 -2.98
CA ILE A 50 -6.06 1.64 -2.17
C ILE A 50 -7.23 0.94 -1.48
N VAL A 51 -7.31 1.06 -0.15
CA VAL A 51 -8.37 0.46 0.66
C VAL A 51 -9.07 1.55 1.45
N LEU A 52 -10.40 1.63 1.33
CA LEU A 52 -11.20 2.56 2.10
C LEU A 52 -11.52 1.93 3.47
N CYS A 53 -10.81 2.36 4.51
CA CYS A 53 -10.98 1.90 5.88
C CYS A 53 -10.46 2.93 6.88
N GLU A 54 -10.71 2.74 8.18
CA GLU A 54 -10.12 3.58 9.22
C GLU A 54 -8.63 3.29 9.40
N LYS A 55 -7.86 4.29 9.88
CA LYS A 55 -6.40 4.18 10.06
C LYS A 55 -6.01 2.98 10.94
N ASN A 56 -6.75 2.72 12.01
CA ASN A 56 -6.51 1.57 12.89
C ASN A 56 -6.72 0.23 12.17
N THR A 57 -7.72 0.13 11.29
CA THR A 57 -7.91 -1.04 10.42
C THR A 57 -6.74 -1.16 9.46
N ALA A 58 -6.32 -0.08 8.79
CA ALA A 58 -5.19 -0.09 7.87
C ALA A 58 -3.90 -0.59 8.53
N ILE A 59 -3.58 -0.11 9.75
CA ILE A 59 -2.42 -0.56 10.53
C ILE A 59 -2.56 -2.04 10.91
N THR A 60 -3.76 -2.50 11.29
CA THR A 60 -4.01 -3.91 11.63
C THR A 60 -3.79 -4.83 10.43
N LEU A 61 -4.30 -4.43 9.26
CA LEU A 61 -4.08 -5.13 8.00
C LEU A 61 -2.60 -5.17 7.63
N ALA A 62 -1.92 -4.03 7.72
CA ALA A 62 -0.50 -3.93 7.44
C ALA A 62 0.34 -4.86 8.32
N ARG A 63 0.04 -4.98 9.61
CA ARG A 63 0.70 -5.95 10.50
C ARG A 63 0.40 -7.39 10.08
N GLN A 64 -0.85 -7.72 9.79
CA GLN A 64 -1.26 -9.06 9.37
C GLN A 64 -0.54 -9.51 8.08
N PHE A 65 -0.30 -8.59 7.15
CA PHE A 65 0.36 -8.84 5.87
C PHE A 65 1.84 -8.44 5.85
N GLU A 66 2.44 -8.25 7.04
CA GLU A 66 3.87 -7.99 7.24
C GLU A 66 4.41 -6.77 6.46
N GLN A 67 3.60 -5.71 6.33
CA GLN A 67 4.01 -4.46 5.70
C GLN A 67 4.82 -3.60 6.66
N ASN A 68 5.98 -3.14 6.21
CA ASN A 68 6.85 -2.28 7.00
C ASN A 68 6.22 -0.91 7.30
N ALA A 69 5.48 -0.37 6.33
CA ALA A 69 4.77 0.89 6.39
C ALA A 69 3.56 0.87 5.45
N ILE A 70 2.65 1.84 5.61
CA ILE A 70 1.55 2.11 4.67
C ILE A 70 1.61 3.55 4.19
N TYR A 71 1.07 3.76 3.00
CA TYR A 71 0.66 5.08 2.56
C TYR A 71 -0.75 5.35 3.09
N TRP A 72 -0.93 6.47 3.80
CA TRP A 72 -2.20 6.88 4.39
C TRP A 72 -2.62 8.23 3.84
N VAL A 73 -3.88 8.38 3.43
CA VAL A 73 -4.41 9.65 2.94
C VAL A 73 -5.44 10.17 3.92
N GLU A 74 -5.22 11.38 4.43
CA GLU A 74 -6.13 12.05 5.36
C GLU A 74 -6.21 13.53 5.02
N GLN A 75 -7.45 14.04 4.85
CA GLN A 75 -7.71 15.45 4.53
C GLN A 75 -6.95 15.95 3.27
N GLY A 76 -6.71 15.06 2.30
CA GLY A 76 -5.99 15.39 1.05
C GLY A 76 -4.47 15.35 1.17
N GLU A 77 -3.92 15.09 2.35
CA GLU A 77 -2.49 14.93 2.59
C GLU A 77 -2.13 13.43 2.56
N LEU A 78 -0.98 13.11 1.96
CA LEU A 78 -0.41 11.77 1.93
C LEU A 78 0.66 11.65 3.03
N PHE A 79 0.57 10.58 3.82
CA PHE A 79 1.51 10.24 4.87
C PHE A 79 2.17 8.89 4.61
N LEU A 80 3.42 8.75 5.02
CA LEU A 80 4.08 7.46 5.21
C LEU A 80 3.96 7.07 6.69
N VAL A 81 3.17 6.04 6.98
CA VAL A 81 2.92 5.58 8.35
C VAL A 81 3.70 4.29 8.59
N PRO A 82 4.73 4.30 9.46
CA PRO A 82 5.46 3.10 9.82
C PRO A 82 4.58 2.14 10.62
N VAL A 83 4.71 0.84 10.35
CA VAL A 83 3.90 -0.21 10.98
C VAL A 83 4.77 -1.23 11.71
N LEU A 84 5.73 -1.84 11.00
CA LEU A 84 6.74 -2.73 11.60
C LEU A 84 8.07 -2.01 11.84
N LEU A 85 8.26 -0.86 11.20
CA LEU A 85 9.43 -0.04 11.41
C LEU A 85 9.26 0.90 12.62
N THR A 86 10.37 1.39 13.15
CA THR A 86 10.42 2.24 14.36
C THR A 86 10.50 3.74 14.06
N GLN A 87 10.43 4.16 12.80
CA GLN A 87 10.46 5.58 12.46
C GLN A 87 9.16 6.28 12.86
N HIS A 88 9.15 7.61 12.69
CA HIS A 88 7.95 8.42 12.87
C HIS A 88 7.14 8.49 11.57
N GLU A 89 5.85 8.74 11.71
CA GLU A 89 5.00 9.10 10.59
C GLU A 89 5.50 10.38 9.93
N GLU A 90 5.55 10.38 8.60
CA GLU A 90 6.07 11.48 7.80
C GLU A 90 5.00 11.97 6.83
N SER A 91 4.75 13.29 6.79
CA SER A 91 3.95 13.85 5.71
C SER A 91 4.76 13.90 4.43
N LEU A 92 4.18 13.38 3.36
CA LEU A 92 4.72 13.47 2.04
C LEU A 92 4.13 14.68 1.29
N GLY A 93 3.10 15.37 1.78
CA GLY A 93 2.43 16.46 1.05
C GLY A 93 1.16 16.03 0.32
N ASN A 94 0.65 16.88 -0.55
CA ASN A 94 -0.69 16.72 -1.14
C ASN A 94 -0.82 15.43 -1.98
N PHE A 95 -1.87 14.66 -1.74
CA PHE A 95 -2.14 13.41 -2.45
C PHE A 95 -2.46 13.64 -3.94
N SER A 96 -3.16 14.74 -4.26
CA SER A 96 -3.56 15.06 -5.63
C SER A 96 -2.37 15.32 -6.56
N GLU A 97 -1.27 15.84 -6.03
CA GLU A 97 -0.02 16.07 -6.79
C GLU A 97 0.66 14.76 -7.21
N ARG A 98 0.28 13.63 -6.60
CA ARG A 98 0.83 12.30 -6.88
C ARG A 98 -0.11 11.39 -7.65
N LEU A 99 -1.35 11.84 -7.91
CA LEU A 99 -2.34 11.06 -8.63
C LEU A 99 -2.13 11.22 -10.13
N VAL A 100 -1.89 10.10 -10.82
CA VAL A 100 -1.92 10.02 -12.28
C VAL A 100 -3.13 9.19 -12.69
N LEU A 101 -4.08 9.83 -13.35
CA LEU A 101 -5.26 9.14 -13.90
C LEU A 101 -4.90 8.59 -15.27
N MET A 102 -4.89 7.26 -15.39
CA MET A 102 -4.80 6.59 -16.67
C MET A 102 -6.19 6.66 -17.34
N PRO A 103 -6.28 7.03 -18.63
CA PRO A 103 -7.53 6.93 -19.37
C PRO A 103 -7.99 5.46 -19.45
N ASP A 104 -9.31 5.26 -19.43
CA ASP A 104 -9.95 3.94 -19.57
C ASP A 104 -9.70 3.30 -20.95
#